data_AF-T1EJN6-F1
#
_entry.id   AF-T1EJN6-F1
#
_cell.length_a   1.000
_cell.length_b   1.000
_cell.length_c   1.000
_cell.angle_alpha   90.00
_cell.angle_beta   90.00
_cell.angle_gamma   90.00
#
_symmetry.space_group_name_H-M   'P 1'
#
loop_
_entity.id
_entity.type
_entity.pdbx_description
1 polymer ?
#
loop_
_entity_poly.entity_id
_entity_poly.type
_entity_poly.pdbx_seq_one_letter_code
_entity_poly.pdbx_strand_id
1 'polypeptide(L)'
;LTDNRNNDNTINNDVKLQCPKCHKIYTTQPAYSMHIRTHTRNNVCPFCSKRFSRPWLLRGHLRTHTGERPYSCDHCSKSFADKSNLRAHKQTHSGSKPHVCWRCGKAFALKSYLYKHTESSCIK
;
A
#
# COMPACT_ATOMS: atom_id res chain seq x y z
N LEU A 1 0.74 42.28 28.65
CA LEU A 1 0.93 42.36 27.17
C LEU A 1 2.13 41.46 26.90
N THR A 2 2.02 40.21 26.49
CA THR A 2 1.08 39.55 25.57
C THR A 2 0.98 38.07 25.96
N ASP A 3 -0.23 37.51 25.84
CA ASP A 3 -0.55 36.18 25.27
C ASP A 3 0.19 34.91 25.74
N ASN A 4 -0.39 33.72 25.77
CA ASN A 4 -1.74 33.16 25.81
C ASN A 4 -1.47 31.64 25.73
N ARG A 5 -2.28 30.83 26.43
CA ARG A 5 -2.60 29.42 26.13
C ARG A 5 -1.47 28.39 26.33
N ASN A 6 -1.50 27.63 27.42
CA ASN A 6 -2.31 26.42 27.63
C ASN A 6 -2.16 25.35 26.55
N ASN A 7 -1.90 24.15 27.06
CA ASN A 7 -2.38 22.86 26.58
C ASN A 7 -1.34 22.03 25.80
N ASP A 8 -0.39 21.45 26.55
CA ASP A 8 0.24 20.18 26.19
C ASP A 8 -0.83 19.07 26.23
N ASN A 9 -1.68 19.09 25.21
CA ASN A 9 -2.68 18.07 24.96
C ASN A 9 -1.95 16.91 24.28
N THR A 10 -1.34 16.04 25.10
CA THR A 10 -1.00 14.67 24.73
C THR A 10 -2.28 13.92 24.37
N ILE A 11 -2.81 14.19 23.18
CA ILE A 11 -3.86 13.39 22.56
C ILE A 11 -3.14 12.22 21.88
N ASN A 12 -2.70 11.25 22.69
CA ASN A 12 -2.58 9.88 22.22
C ASN A 12 -4.00 9.34 22.09
N ASN A 13 -4.70 9.73 21.03
CA ASN A 13 -5.90 9.02 20.61
C ASN A 13 -5.46 7.66 20.11
N ASP A 14 -5.43 6.66 21.00
CA ASP A 14 -5.32 5.26 20.64
C ASP A 14 -6.39 4.95 19.57
N VAL A 15 -5.98 4.90 18.31
CA VAL A 15 -6.90 4.60 17.20
C VAL A 15 -7.39 3.17 17.37
N LYS A 16 -8.58 3.03 17.95
CA LYS A 16 -9.25 1.74 18.16
C LYS A 16 -9.80 1.23 16.82
N LEU A 17 -9.27 0.10 16.36
CA LEU A 17 -9.67 -0.57 15.12
C LEU A 17 -10.73 -1.63 15.42
N GLN A 18 -11.95 -1.42 14.96
CA GLN A 18 -13.05 -2.36 15.16
C GLN A 18 -13.25 -3.27 13.94
N CYS A 19 -13.35 -4.58 14.18
CA CYS A 19 -13.68 -5.54 13.13
C CYS A 19 -15.16 -5.43 12.72
N PRO A 20 -15.49 -5.21 11.43
CA PRO A 20 -16.89 -5.11 11.01
C PRO A 20 -17.63 -6.46 10.94
N LYS A 21 -16.93 -7.58 11.12
CA LYS A 21 -17.55 -8.94 11.12
C LYS A 21 -17.92 -9.44 12.50
N CYS A 22 -17.07 -9.19 13.50
CA CYS A 22 -17.26 -9.71 14.85
C CYS A 22 -17.16 -8.64 15.94
N HIS A 23 -17.04 -7.37 15.54
CA HIS A 23 -17.00 -6.19 16.42
C HIS A 23 -15.87 -6.16 17.46
N LYS A 24 -14.92 -7.11 17.41
CA LYS A 24 -13.71 -7.11 18.24
C LYS A 24 -12.86 -5.85 17.96
N ILE A 25 -12.38 -5.25 19.04
CA ILE A 25 -11.59 -4.02 19.03
C ILE A 25 -10.11 -4.38 19.22
N TYR A 26 -9.25 -3.72 18.45
CA TYR A 26 -7.80 -3.84 18.51
C TYR A 26 -7.18 -2.45 18.67
N THR A 27 -6.11 -2.37 19.46
CA THR A 27 -5.37 -1.12 19.69
C THR A 27 -4.19 -0.96 18.74
N THR A 28 -3.79 -2.02 18.03
CA THR A 28 -2.66 -1.98 17.10
C THR A 28 -3.07 -2.47 15.71
N GLN A 29 -2.53 -1.81 14.68
CA GLN A 29 -2.73 -2.18 13.29
C GLN A 29 -2.27 -3.63 12.99
N PRO A 30 -1.10 -4.12 13.46
CA PRO A 30 -0.68 -5.49 13.20
C PRO A 30 -1.61 -6.54 13.82
N ALA A 31 -2.10 -6.32 15.04
CA ALA A 31 -3.04 -7.25 15.69
C ALA A 31 -4.38 -7.31 14.94
N TYR A 32 -4.91 -6.15 14.54
CA TYR A 32 -6.11 -6.08 13.71
C TYR A 32 -5.92 -6.80 12.36
N SER A 33 -4.81 -6.51 11.67
CA SER A 33 -4.44 -7.13 10.39
C SER A 33 -4.27 -8.65 10.48
N MET A 34 -3.82 -9.18 11.61
CA MET A 34 -3.76 -10.62 11.85
C MET A 34 -5.15 -11.20 12.07
N HIS A 35 -5.98 -10.53 12.86
CA HIS A 35 -7.35 -10.96 13.14
C HIS A 35 -8.22 -11.09 11.89
N ILE A 36 -8.21 -10.11 10.98
CA ILE A 36 -9.08 -10.13 9.80
C ILE A 36 -8.84 -11.35 8.88
N ARG A 37 -7.67 -11.99 8.98
CA ARG A 37 -7.32 -13.21 8.25
C ARG A 37 -8.11 -14.42 8.75
N THR A 38 -8.68 -14.38 9.96
CA THR A 38 -9.57 -15.45 10.44
C THR A 38 -10.91 -15.46 9.69
N HIS A 39 -11.29 -14.35 9.06
CA HIS A 39 -12.54 -14.21 8.30
C HIS A 39 -12.39 -14.56 6.82
N THR A 40 -11.21 -14.99 6.35
CA THR A 40 -10.92 -15.23 4.92
C THR A 40 -11.27 -16.64 4.44
N ARG A 41 -12.44 -17.16 4.82
CA ARG A 41 -12.88 -18.50 4.37
C ARG A 41 -13.01 -18.50 2.84
N ASN A 42 -12.50 -19.56 2.19
CA ASN A 42 -12.54 -19.77 0.73
C ASN A 42 -11.94 -18.65 -0.14
N ASN A 43 -10.90 -17.97 0.35
CA ASN A 43 -10.25 -16.87 -0.37
C ASN A 43 -11.23 -15.72 -0.75
N VAL A 44 -12.27 -15.51 0.06
CA VAL A 44 -13.21 -14.41 -0.12
C VAL A 44 -12.87 -13.27 0.84
N CYS A 45 -12.87 -12.04 0.32
CA CYS A 45 -12.68 -10.85 1.13
C CYS A 45 -13.89 -10.60 2.04
N PRO A 46 -13.70 -10.46 3.36
CA PRO A 46 -14.80 -10.21 4.28
C PRO A 46 -15.43 -8.82 4.11
N PHE A 47 -14.72 -7.84 3.54
CA PHE A 47 -15.17 -6.45 3.45
C PHE A 47 -15.92 -6.14 2.15
N CYS A 48 -15.52 -6.74 1.03
CA CYS A 48 -16.09 -6.45 -0.29
C CYS A 48 -16.50 -7.71 -1.07
N SER A 49 -16.44 -8.88 -0.45
CA SER A 49 -16.84 -10.18 -1.04
C SER A 49 -16.09 -10.58 -2.32
N LYS A 50 -15.01 -9.88 -2.69
CA LYS A 50 -14.15 -10.27 -3.82
C LYS A 50 -13.50 -11.63 -3.55
N ARG A 51 -13.55 -12.51 -4.55
CA ARG A 51 -12.93 -13.83 -4.50
C ARG A 51 -11.54 -13.80 -5.15
N PHE A 52 -10.59 -14.46 -4.53
CA PHE A 52 -9.22 -14.56 -5.01
C PHE A 52 -8.89 -16.02 -5.31
N SER A 53 -8.07 -16.25 -6.33
CA SER A 53 -7.62 -17.60 -6.69
C SER A 53 -6.62 -18.19 -5.69
N ARG A 54 -5.91 -17.33 -4.94
CA ARG A 54 -4.86 -17.75 -3.99
C ARG A 54 -4.97 -16.97 -2.67
N PRO A 55 -4.66 -17.60 -1.52
CA PRO A 55 -4.80 -16.96 -0.20
C PRO A 55 -3.85 -15.78 0.00
N TRP A 56 -2.65 -15.81 -0.59
CA TRP A 56 -1.71 -14.69 -0.48
C TRP A 56 -2.16 -13.45 -1.26
N LEU A 57 -2.91 -13.62 -2.35
CA LEU A 57 -3.52 -12.51 -3.10
C LEU A 57 -4.60 -11.83 -2.25
N LEU A 58 -5.44 -12.63 -1.58
CA LEU A 58 -6.39 -12.10 -0.62
C LEU A 58 -5.68 -11.37 0.53
N ARG A 59 -4.64 -11.97 1.13
CA ARG A 59 -3.86 -11.30 2.19
C ARG A 59 -3.29 -9.94 1.74
N GLY A 60 -2.77 -9.85 0.52
CA GLY A 60 -2.33 -8.59 -0.06
C GLY A 60 -3.48 -7.60 -0.25
N HIS A 61 -4.62 -8.06 -0.76
CA HIS A 61 -5.82 -7.24 -0.93
C HIS A 61 -6.36 -6.69 0.39
N LEU A 62 -6.33 -7.47 1.49
CA LEU A 62 -6.79 -6.98 2.80
C LEU A 62 -6.07 -5.72 3.28
N ARG A 63 -4.84 -5.49 2.80
CA ARG A 63 -4.09 -4.25 3.07
C ARG A 63 -4.76 -2.99 2.52
N THR A 64 -5.63 -3.12 1.49
CA THR A 64 -6.40 -1.98 0.96
C THR A 64 -7.54 -1.57 1.87
N HIS A 65 -8.05 -2.47 2.71
CA HIS A 65 -9.08 -2.16 3.71
C HIS A 65 -8.47 -1.70 5.03
N THR A 66 -7.31 -2.23 5.38
CA THR A 66 -6.66 -1.94 6.66
C THR A 66 -5.65 -0.80 6.62
N GLY A 67 -5.19 -0.39 5.45
CA GLY A 67 -4.15 0.62 5.31
C GLY A 67 -2.75 0.13 5.71
N GLU A 68 -2.58 -1.15 6.06
CA GLU A 68 -1.28 -1.71 6.46
C GLU A 68 -0.25 -1.60 5.33
N ARG A 69 0.87 -0.94 5.63
CA ARG A 69 1.98 -0.71 4.69
C ARG A 69 3.29 -1.27 5.26
N PRO A 70 3.50 -2.60 5.23
CA PRO A 70 4.62 -3.23 5.91
C PRO A 70 5.97 -3.02 5.19
N TYR A 71 5.98 -2.47 3.97
CA TYR A 71 7.19 -2.32 3.18
C TYR A 71 7.63 -0.86 3.13
N SER A 72 8.55 -0.49 4.01
CA SER A 72 9.12 0.86 4.06
C SER A 72 10.29 1.02 3.10
N CYS A 73 10.49 2.24 2.62
CA CYS A 73 11.69 2.62 1.88
C CYS A 73 12.79 3.01 2.85
N ASP A 74 14.02 2.57 2.58
CA ASP A 74 15.17 2.88 3.45
C ASP A 74 15.76 4.26 3.15
N HIS A 75 15.39 4.87 2.02
CA HIS A 75 15.86 6.19 1.60
C HIS A 75 14.87 7.32 1.90
N CYS A 76 13.62 7.00 2.26
CA CYS A 76 12.62 8.00 2.62
C CYS A 76 11.50 7.40 3.47
N SER A 77 10.70 8.23 4.14
CA SER A 77 9.62 7.78 5.05
C SER A 77 8.39 7.18 4.36
N LYS A 78 8.48 6.79 3.07
CA LYS A 78 7.35 6.21 2.33
C LYS A 78 7.23 4.70 2.58
N SER A 79 6.02 4.24 2.87
CA SER A 79 5.69 2.82 3.02
C SER A 79 4.63 2.35 2.04
N PHE A 80 4.72 1.08 1.65
CA PHE A 80 3.93 0.46 0.60
C PHE A 80 3.25 -0.81 1.11
N ALA A 81 2.08 -1.12 0.53
CA ALA A 81 1.32 -2.32 0.83
C ALA A 81 1.87 -3.57 0.11
N ASP A 82 2.69 -3.41 -0.93
CA ASP A 82 3.30 -4.49 -1.71
C ASP A 82 4.79 -4.26 -1.99
N LYS A 83 5.56 -5.36 -2.06
CA LYS A 83 7.00 -5.36 -2.39
C LYS A 83 7.26 -4.87 -3.80
N SER A 84 6.39 -5.19 -4.76
CA SER A 84 6.55 -4.76 -6.15
C SER A 84 6.49 -3.23 -6.26
N ASN A 85 5.57 -2.61 -5.50
CA ASN A 85 5.44 -1.16 -5.42
C ASN A 85 6.64 -0.51 -4.73
N LEU A 86 7.16 -1.11 -3.64
CA LEU A 86 8.41 -0.64 -3.03
C LEU A 86 9.59 -0.74 -4.00
N ARG A 87 9.75 -1.87 -4.70
CA ARG A 87 10.83 -2.05 -5.69
C ARG A 87 10.73 -1.01 -6.82
N ALA A 88 9.51 -0.80 -7.33
CA ALA A 88 9.24 0.21 -8.33
C ALA A 88 9.60 1.62 -7.83
N HIS A 89 9.24 1.94 -6.59
CA HIS A 89 9.61 3.19 -5.95
C HIS A 89 11.13 3.33 -5.75
N LYS A 90 11.84 2.28 -5.34
CA LYS A 90 13.31 2.35 -5.18
C LYS A 90 14.03 2.75 -6.48
N GLN A 91 13.48 2.39 -7.65
CA GLN A 91 14.04 2.85 -8.92
C GLN A 91 14.02 4.38 -9.09
N THR A 92 13.07 5.08 -8.45
CA THR A 92 13.01 6.55 -8.50
C THR A 92 14.14 7.22 -7.72
N HIS A 93 14.71 6.54 -6.72
CA HIS A 93 15.90 7.04 -6.03
C HIS A 93 17.18 6.84 -6.84
N SER A 94 17.30 5.69 -7.51
CA SER A 94 18.48 5.38 -8.32
C SER A 94 18.55 6.13 -9.66
N GLY A 95 17.42 6.72 -10.11
CA GLY A 95 17.30 7.26 -11.47
C GLY A 95 17.37 6.21 -12.59
N SER A 96 17.47 4.91 -12.25
CA SER A 96 17.57 3.82 -13.21
C SER A 96 16.31 3.72 -14.08
N LYS A 97 16.52 3.67 -15.39
CA LYS A 97 15.47 3.53 -16.40
C LYS A 97 15.78 2.34 -17.33
N PRO A 98 15.69 1.10 -16.82
CA PRO A 98 16.12 -0.08 -17.57
C PRO A 98 15.18 -0.44 -18.72
N HIS A 99 13.99 0.17 -18.79
CA HIS A 99 12.96 -0.17 -19.77
C HIS A 99 12.95 0.84 -20.91
N VAL A 100 13.57 0.49 -22.03
CA VAL A 100 13.68 1.36 -23.20
C VAL A 100 12.63 1.00 -24.25
N CYS A 101 11.98 2.02 -24.82
CA CYS A 101 11.10 1.85 -25.97
C CYS A 101 11.92 1.60 -27.23
N TRP A 102 11.73 0.44 -27.86
CA TRP A 102 12.46 0.06 -29.07
C TRP A 102 12.15 0.96 -30.28
N ARG A 103 11.00 1.65 -30.29
CA ARG A 103 10.56 2.50 -31.40
C ARG A 103 11.14 3.91 -31.36
N CYS A 104 11.12 4.56 -30.20
CA CYS A 104 11.49 5.98 -30.04
C CYS A 104 12.68 6.21 -29.09
N GLY A 105 13.25 5.14 -28.53
CA GLY A 105 14.41 5.22 -27.62
C GLY A 105 14.12 5.78 -26.22
N LYS A 106 12.89 6.20 -25.91
CA LYS A 106 12.56 6.74 -24.57
C LYS A 106 12.70 5.66 -23.49
N ALA A 107 13.42 6.00 -22.42
CA ALA A 107 13.67 5.11 -21.28
C ALA A 107 12.70 5.40 -20.11
N PHE A 108 12.26 4.33 -19.46
CA PHE A 108 11.29 4.36 -18.35
C PHE A 108 11.82 3.56 -17.14
N ALA A 109 11.49 4.05 -15.95
CA ALA A 109 11.84 3.36 -14.70
C ALA A 109 10.99 2.09 -14.48
N LEU A 110 9.78 2.01 -15.03
CA LEU A 110 8.88 0.87 -14.85
C LEU A 110 8.38 0.31 -16.18
N LYS A 111 8.31 -1.02 -16.27
CA LYS A 111 7.76 -1.73 -17.44
C LYS A 111 6.32 -1.32 -17.75
N SER A 112 5.50 -1.06 -16.72
CA SER A 112 4.11 -0.61 -16.90
C SER A 112 4.01 0.77 -17.55
N TYR A 113 4.96 1.67 -17.29
CA TYR A 113 5.03 2.98 -17.94
C TYR A 113 5.48 2.87 -19.40
N LEU A 114 6.46 2.00 -19.67
CA LEU A 114 6.83 1.66 -21.04
C LEU A 114 5.63 1.09 -21.81
N TYR A 115 4.89 0.14 -21.22
CA TYR A 115 3.73 -0.49 -21.86
C TYR A 115 2.65 0.53 -22.23
N LYS A 116 2.26 1.41 -21.30
CA LYS A 116 1.32 2.50 -21.57
C LYS A 116 1.82 3.45 -22.65
N HIS A 117 3.11 3.79 -22.61
CA HIS A 117 3.72 4.59 -23.65
C HIS A 117 3.62 3.92 -25.02
N THR A 118 3.91 2.61 -25.10
CA THR A 118 3.85 1.86 -26.36
C THR A 118 2.44 1.66 -26.90
N GLU A 119 1.42 1.58 -26.03
CA GLU A 119 0.02 1.44 -26.47
C GLU A 119 -0.59 2.74 -26.99
N SER A 120 -0.23 3.90 -26.41
CA SER A 120 -1.02 5.13 -26.64
C SER A 120 -0.22 6.35 -27.06
N SER A 121 1.10 6.37 -26.87
CA SER A 121 1.89 7.62 -26.96
C SER A 121 3.25 7.46 -27.63
N CYS A 122 3.50 6.33 -28.28
CA CYS A 122 4.75 6.06 -28.95
C CYS A 122 4.66 6.44 -30.43
N ILE A 123 5.13 7.64 -30.74
CA ILE A 123 5.35 8.14 -32.10
C ILE A 123 6.87 8.17 -32.33
N LYS A 124 7.31 7.82 -33.55
CA LYS A 124 8.72 7.90 -33.96
C LYS A 124 9.19 9.35 -34.02
#